data_AF-A0A193GKL7-F1
#
_entry.id   AF-A0A193GKL7-F1
#
_cell.length_a   1.000
_cell.length_b   1.000
_cell.length_c   1.000
_cell.angle_alpha   90.00
_cell.angle_beta   90.00
_cell.angle_gamma   90.00
#
_symmetry.space_group_name_H-M   'P 1'
#
loop_
_entity.id
_entity.type
_entity.pdbx_description
1 polymer ?
#
loop_
_entity_poly.entity_id
_entity_poly.type
_entity_poly.pdbx_seq_one_letter_code
_entity_poly.pdbx_strand_id
1 'polypeptide(L)'
;MDVAVSHHIDASEPDSQGMYEYHYEYDIHEFSRSGRTYVARSYVDEPESAAFLSVREGGASQLLRSSDLTHPLLVAAVDHLRSAGKTRLDRLSDPEGYVPLEVPLPPQR
;
A
#
# COMPACT_ATOMS: atom_id res chain seq x y z
N MET A 1 -9.33 -8.30 -11.05
CA MET A 1 -8.47 -7.33 -10.36
C MET A 1 -7.11 -7.63 -10.90
N ASP A 2 -6.51 -6.65 -11.53
CA ASP A 2 -5.14 -6.75 -12.02
C ASP A 2 -4.21 -6.23 -10.92
N VAL A 3 -3.09 -6.90 -10.73
CA VAL A 3 -2.10 -6.56 -9.71
C VAL A 3 -0.77 -6.34 -10.40
N ALA A 4 -0.21 -5.15 -10.24
CA ALA A 4 1.16 -4.85 -10.64
C ALA A 4 2.00 -4.61 -9.38
N VAL A 5 3.20 -5.18 -9.35
CA VAL A 5 4.16 -4.98 -8.27
C VAL A 5 5.45 -4.46 -8.89
N SER A 6 5.98 -3.39 -8.31
CA SER A 6 7.26 -2.82 -8.70
C SER A 6 8.14 -2.65 -7.47
N HIS A 7 9.42 -2.98 -7.64
CA HIS A 7 10.42 -2.92 -6.58
C HIS A 7 11.20 -1.61 -6.67
N HIS A 8 11.43 -0.96 -5.52
CA HIS A 8 12.06 0.35 -5.42
C HIS A 8 13.09 0.37 -4.31
N ILE A 9 14.22 1.01 -4.60
CA ILE A 9 15.25 1.36 -3.63
C ILE A 9 15.42 2.87 -3.68
N ASP A 10 15.20 3.52 -2.54
CA ASP A 10 15.39 4.95 -2.33
C ASP A 10 16.44 5.14 -1.23
N ALA A 11 17.67 5.45 -1.65
CA ALA A 11 18.83 5.50 -0.79
C ALA A 11 19.68 6.72 -1.12
N SER A 12 20.43 7.21 -0.13
CA SER A 12 21.46 8.22 -0.36
C SER A 12 22.57 7.67 -1.25
N GLU A 13 23.54 8.50 -1.61
CA GLU A 13 24.83 7.94 -2.05
C GLU A 13 25.55 7.28 -0.86
N PRO A 14 26.35 6.23 -1.10
CA PRO A 14 27.22 5.69 -0.07
C PRO A 14 28.38 6.66 0.19
N ASP A 15 28.79 6.77 1.46
CA ASP A 15 29.95 7.55 1.84
C ASP A 15 31.28 6.84 1.46
N SER A 16 32.41 7.45 1.85
CA SER A 16 33.74 6.88 1.59
C SER A 16 33.99 5.49 2.21
N GLN A 17 33.15 5.05 3.15
CA GLN A 17 33.18 3.74 3.79
C GLN A 17 32.12 2.78 3.24
N GLY A 18 31.32 3.21 2.26
CA GLY A 18 30.22 2.41 1.70
C GLY A 18 28.92 2.49 2.49
N MET A 19 28.81 3.41 3.45
CA MET A 19 27.64 3.54 4.32
C MET A 19 26.64 4.54 3.75
N TYR A 20 25.36 4.20 3.81
CA TYR A 20 24.26 5.05 3.38
C TYR A 20 23.70 5.84 4.56
N GLU A 21 23.37 7.12 4.35
CA GLU A 21 22.66 7.96 5.33
C GLU A 21 21.20 7.48 5.50
N TYR A 22 20.57 7.07 4.40
CA TYR A 22 19.29 6.37 4.40
C TYR A 22 19.26 5.31 3.29
N HIS A 23 18.52 4.23 3.53
CA HIS A 23 18.32 3.16 2.56
C HIS A 23 16.94 2.53 2.76
N TYR A 24 15.97 2.92 1.92
CA TYR A 24 14.63 2.37 1.94
C TYR A 24 14.42 1.44 0.77
N GLU A 25 14.05 0.20 1.05
CA GLU A 25 13.72 -0.80 0.05
C GLU A 25 12.24 -1.19 0.23
N TYR A 26 11.45 -1.04 -0.83
CA TYR A 26 10.02 -1.27 -0.76
C TYR A 26 9.42 -1.68 -2.10
N ASP A 27 8.30 -2.39 -2.01
CA ASP A 27 7.47 -2.70 -3.15
C ASP A 27 6.24 -1.79 -3.19
N ILE A 28 5.90 -1.32 -4.38
CA ILE A 28 4.63 -0.66 -4.68
C ILE A 28 3.70 -1.65 -5.36
N HIS A 29 2.54 -1.86 -4.75
CA HIS A 29 1.45 -2.70 -5.23
C HIS A 29 0.34 -1.82 -5.80
N GLU A 30 -0.01 -2.04 -7.06
CA GLU A 30 -1.11 -1.35 -7.75
C GLU A 30 -2.23 -2.34 -8.06
N PHE A 31 -3.39 -2.12 -7.46
CA PHE A 31 -4.59 -2.95 -7.61
C PHE A 31 -5.61 -2.24 -8.47
N SER A 32 -5.78 -2.69 -9.71
CA SER A 32 -6.59 -2.00 -10.71
C SER A 32 -7.83 -2.79 -11.11
N ARG A 33 -8.95 -2.07 -11.32
CA ARG A 33 -10.15 -2.59 -11.99
C ARG A 33 -10.99 -1.43 -12.52
N SER A 34 -11.42 -1.53 -13.77
CA SER A 34 -12.39 -0.59 -14.38
C SER A 34 -12.03 0.89 -14.24
N GLY A 35 -10.74 1.25 -14.38
CA GLY A 35 -10.28 2.65 -14.33
C GLY A 35 -10.00 3.22 -12.93
N ARG A 36 -10.17 2.40 -11.88
CA ARG A 36 -9.80 2.73 -10.50
C ARG A 36 -8.60 1.89 -10.05
N THR A 37 -7.66 2.50 -9.36
CA THR A 37 -6.44 1.84 -8.87
C THR A 37 -6.16 2.21 -7.42
N TYR A 38 -6.00 1.22 -6.55
CA TYR A 38 -5.47 1.44 -5.20
C TYR A 38 -3.97 1.17 -5.18
N VAL A 39 -3.22 2.05 -4.53
CA VAL A 39 -1.76 1.98 -4.44
C VAL A 39 -1.38 1.69 -2.99
N ALA A 40 -0.66 0.60 -2.76
CA ALA A 40 -0.11 0.25 -1.47
C ALA A 40 1.42 0.14 -1.53
N ARG A 41 2.08 0.41 -0.41
CA ARG A 41 3.53 0.23 -0.25
C ARG A 41 3.82 -0.77 0.87
N SER A 42 4.80 -1.63 0.66
CA SER A 42 5.34 -2.50 1.71
C SER A 42 6.86 -2.43 1.72
N TYR A 43 7.45 -2.20 2.89
CA TYR A 43 8.90 -2.21 3.03
C TYR A 43 9.44 -3.64 3.17
N VAL A 44 10.67 -3.86 2.73
CA VAL A 44 11.33 -5.19 2.76
C VAL A 44 11.73 -5.58 4.19
N ASP A 45 12.07 -4.61 5.03
CA ASP A 45 12.41 -4.80 6.44
C ASP A 45 11.19 -4.99 7.36
N GLU A 46 9.99 -4.61 6.91
CA GLU A 46 8.71 -4.89 7.55
C GLU A 46 7.79 -5.77 6.66
N PRO A 47 8.18 -7.04 6.41
CA PRO A 47 7.53 -7.89 5.42
C PRO A 47 6.07 -8.22 5.75
N GLU A 48 5.64 -8.10 7.00
CA GLU A 48 4.25 -8.29 7.45
C GLU A 48 3.36 -7.04 7.29
N SER A 49 3.94 -5.91 6.91
CA SER A 49 3.26 -4.62 6.84
C SER A 49 3.05 -4.14 5.40
N ALA A 50 1.91 -3.50 5.16
CA ALA A 50 1.66 -2.71 3.95
C ALA A 50 0.72 -1.53 4.25
N ALA A 51 0.91 -0.41 3.58
CA ALA A 51 0.09 0.78 3.75
C ALA A 51 -0.48 1.27 2.42
N PHE A 52 -1.78 1.51 2.37
CA PHE A 52 -2.43 2.15 1.22
C PHE A 52 -2.15 3.65 1.21
N LEU A 53 -1.50 4.13 0.14
CA LEU A 53 -1.08 5.52 0.01
C LEU A 53 -2.15 6.37 -0.67
N SER A 54 -2.79 5.83 -1.70
CA SER A 54 -3.77 6.57 -2.48
C SER A 54 -4.71 5.68 -3.28
N VAL A 55 -5.79 6.29 -3.74
CA VAL A 55 -6.65 5.80 -4.81
C VAL A 55 -6.52 6.72 -6.02
N ARG A 56 -6.39 6.13 -7.21
CA ARG A 56 -6.34 6.84 -8.49
C ARG A 56 -7.58 6.53 -9.30
N GLU A 57 -8.26 7.58 -9.75
CA GLU A 57 -9.46 7.50 -10.59
C GLU A 57 -9.55 8.75 -11.47
N GLY A 58 -9.83 8.57 -12.77
CA GLY A 58 -9.87 9.69 -13.72
C GLY A 58 -8.55 10.48 -13.85
N GLY A 59 -7.41 9.85 -13.55
CA GLY A 59 -6.08 10.47 -13.61
C GLY A 59 -5.67 11.26 -12.36
N ALA A 60 -6.57 11.47 -11.40
CA ALA A 60 -6.25 12.12 -10.13
C ALA A 60 -5.87 11.08 -9.07
N SER A 61 -4.85 11.39 -8.25
CA SER A 61 -4.47 10.60 -7.07
C SER A 61 -4.98 11.30 -5.81
N GLN A 62 -5.68 10.58 -4.95
CA GLN A 62 -6.27 11.10 -3.71
C GLN A 62 -6.05 10.13 -2.55
N LEU A 63 -6.01 10.65 -1.31
CA LEU A 63 -6.02 9.80 -0.11
C LEU A 63 -7.33 9.01 -0.02
N LEU A 64 -7.27 7.85 0.64
CA LEU A 64 -8.45 7.00 0.87
C LEU A 64 -9.42 7.70 1.82
N ARG A 65 -10.68 7.81 1.39
CA ARG A 65 -11.80 8.29 2.21
C ARG A 65 -12.53 7.13 2.86
N SER A 66 -13.35 7.40 3.87
CA SER A 66 -14.17 6.38 4.52
C SER A 66 -15.08 5.62 3.53
N SER A 67 -15.53 6.27 2.46
CA SER A 67 -16.32 5.65 1.38
C SER A 67 -15.54 4.59 0.59
N ASP A 68 -14.21 4.67 0.58
CA ASP A 68 -13.36 3.71 -0.13
C ASP A 68 -13.16 2.41 0.66
N LEU A 69 -13.30 2.46 1.99
CA LEU A 69 -13.05 1.33 2.89
C LEU A 69 -13.99 0.14 2.65
N THR A 70 -15.16 0.39 2.06
CA THR A 70 -16.13 -0.64 1.69
C THR A 70 -16.13 -0.98 0.20
N HIS A 71 -15.25 -0.37 -0.58
CA HIS A 71 -15.23 -0.55 -2.02
C HIS A 71 -14.75 -1.97 -2.38
N PRO A 72 -15.44 -2.71 -3.27
CA PRO A 72 -15.11 -4.11 -3.56
C PRO A 72 -13.68 -4.35 -4.05
N LEU A 73 -13.10 -3.39 -4.77
CA LEU A 73 -11.70 -3.47 -5.22
C LEU A 73 -10.72 -3.35 -4.05
N LEU A 74 -10.99 -2.50 -3.06
CA LEU A 74 -10.13 -2.38 -1.89
C LEU A 74 -10.21 -3.63 -1.02
N VAL A 75 -11.42 -4.19 -0.82
CA VAL A 75 -11.60 -5.46 -0.10
C VAL A 75 -10.79 -6.58 -0.76
N ALA A 76 -10.87 -6.70 -2.09
CA ALA A 76 -10.09 -7.70 -2.82
C ALA A 76 -8.56 -7.46 -2.73
N ALA A 77 -8.12 -6.20 -2.74
CA ALA A 77 -6.71 -5.85 -2.55
C ALA A 77 -6.20 -6.22 -1.15
N VAL A 78 -7.01 -5.95 -0.12
CA VAL A 78 -6.74 -6.33 1.27
C VAL A 78 -6.63 -7.84 1.41
N ASP A 79 -7.55 -8.60 0.82
CA ASP A 79 -7.51 -10.07 0.84
C ASP A 79 -6.25 -10.59 0.13
N HIS A 80 -5.87 -9.99 -1.00
CA HIS A 80 -4.63 -10.34 -1.70
C HIS A 80 -3.40 -10.10 -0.82
N LEU A 81 -3.27 -8.91 -0.23
CA LEU A 81 -2.15 -8.57 0.66
C LEU A 81 -2.08 -9.51 1.87
N ARG A 82 -3.23 -9.81 2.50
CA ARG A 82 -3.31 -10.77 3.61
C ARG A 82 -2.89 -12.17 3.19
N SER A 83 -3.30 -12.63 2.01
CA SER A 83 -2.88 -13.92 1.46
C SER A 83 -1.38 -14.00 1.17
N ALA A 84 -0.75 -12.84 0.89
CA ALA A 84 0.69 -12.68 0.73
C ALA A 84 1.44 -12.51 2.07
N GLY A 85 0.76 -12.61 3.21
CA GLY A 85 1.36 -12.54 4.54
C GLY A 85 1.39 -11.13 5.17
N LYS A 86 0.78 -10.12 4.53
CA LYS A 86 0.66 -8.77 5.09
C LYS A 86 -0.46 -8.74 6.14
N THR A 87 -0.10 -8.88 7.41
CA THR A 87 -1.06 -8.93 8.53
C THR A 87 -1.37 -7.55 9.10
N ARG A 88 -0.45 -6.59 8.99
CA ARG A 88 -0.63 -5.19 9.39
C ARG A 88 -0.91 -4.33 8.17
N LEU A 89 -2.12 -3.77 8.10
CA LEU A 89 -2.55 -2.93 6.99
C LEU A 89 -2.98 -1.55 7.50
N ASP A 90 -2.36 -0.52 6.94
CA ASP A 90 -2.64 0.88 7.25
C ASP A 90 -3.10 1.64 6.01
N ARG A 91 -3.56 2.87 6.19
CA ARG A 91 -3.75 3.86 5.13
C ARG A 91 -3.11 5.19 5.51
N LEU A 92 -2.66 5.91 4.50
CA LEU A 92 -2.25 7.30 4.67
C LEU A 92 -3.49 8.19 4.80
N SER A 93 -3.51 9.01 5.84
CA SER A 93 -4.46 10.09 6.09
C SER A 93 -3.74 11.41 6.35
N ASP A 94 -4.49 12.49 6.26
CA ASP A 94 -4.06 13.85 6.57
C ASP A 94 -5.06 14.41 7.59
N PRO A 95 -4.63 14.93 8.77
CA PRO A 95 -3.25 15.18 9.21
C PRO A 95 -2.55 14.04 9.97
N GLU A 96 -3.21 12.93 10.28
CA GLU A 96 -2.70 11.95 11.25
C GLU A 96 -1.58 11.04 10.72
N GLY A 97 -1.30 11.05 9.40
CA GLY A 97 -0.29 10.18 8.80
C GLY A 97 -0.83 8.76 8.61
N TYR A 98 -0.08 7.74 9.04
CA TYR A 98 -0.54 6.35 8.88
C TYR A 98 -1.50 5.96 9.99
N VAL A 99 -2.69 5.52 9.59
CA VAL A 99 -3.74 5.04 10.49
C VAL A 99 -4.19 3.63 10.09
N PRO A 100 -4.63 2.79 11.04
CA PRO A 100 -5.10 1.44 10.73
C PRO A 100 -6.17 1.40 9.64
N LEU A 101 -6.05 0.43 8.73
CA LEU A 101 -7.03 0.18 7.70
C LEU A 101 -8.18 -0.68 8.24
N GLU A 102 -9.24 -0.02 8.68
CA GLU A 102 -10.47 -0.66 9.18
C GLU A 102 -11.39 -1.11 8.03
N VAL A 103 -10.92 -2.06 7.22
CA VAL A 103 -11.78 -2.69 6.20
C VAL A 103 -12.66 -3.74 6.88
N PRO A 104 -14.00 -3.71 6.68
CA PRO A 104 -14.89 -4.72 7.21
C PRO A 104 -14.41 -6.11 6.79
N LEU A 105 -14.23 -7.01 7.76
CA LEU A 105 -13.89 -8.40 7.45
C LEU A 105 -14.96 -8.97 6.51
N PRO A 106 -14.58 -9.66 5.42
CA PRO A 106 -15.56 -10.36 4.61
C PRO A 106 -16.33 -11.35 5.50
N PRO A 107 -17.65 -11.53 5.28
CA PRO A 107 -18.42 -12.50 6.05
C PRO A 107 -17.77 -13.88 5.89
N GLN A 108 -17.42 -14.51 7.01
CA GLN A 108 -16.94 -15.88 7.00
C GLN A 108 -18.08 -16.77 6.47
N ARG A 109 -17.83 -17.45 5.35
CA ARG A 109 -18.76 -18.41 4.76
C ARG A 109 -18.72 -19.74 5.49
#